data_AF-A0AAV0BKV5-F1
#
_entry.id   AF-A0AAV0BKV5-F1
#
_cell.length_a   1.000
_cell.length_b   1.000
_cell.length_c   1.000
_cell.angle_alpha   90.00
_cell.angle_beta   90.00
_cell.angle_gamma   90.00
#
_symmetry.space_group_name_H-M   'P 1'
#
loop_
_entity.id
_entity.type
_entity.pdbx_description
1 polymer ?
#
loop_
_entity_poly.entity_id
_entity_poly.type
_entity_poly.pdbx_seq_one_letter_code
_entity_poly.pdbx_strand_id
1 'polypeptide(L)'
;MRVLSKQIAELEAENVSKKDWTLKGETGARERPQNSLLEQDLDFEHVQKIVPAVTEERTLSLEALIKKRIIEGQFDDVVRKRLINHKAFLPSRFLELQDTKSSRSLTDLYEDSFQSSKQKHQQGEGGVTLSESIDPKDEKLSKEHLEITELVEDLFGKLDALSNAHFTPKVPKPTIKTVSDLPSISLESSLPTGTGTTTILAPEEIYSLKSSKEIYRDYEDLGHAQKQAERQAKKRKRRADEKRVEEALGDRKRKREKDFKNGDGGTPKKGKESQSKRRSVKEDKLKSLKELEGVKGVQILKTK
;
A
#
# COMPACT_ATOMS: atom_id res chain seq x y z
N MET A 1 48.06 82.73 -13.89
CA MET A 1 49.17 82.18 -14.71
C MET A 1 50.20 81.35 -13.92
N ARG A 2 50.69 81.79 -12.74
CA ARG A 2 51.68 81.02 -11.95
C ARG A 2 51.13 79.73 -11.30
N VAL A 3 49.87 79.69 -10.90
CA VAL A 3 49.25 78.49 -10.30
C VAL A 3 49.06 77.39 -11.35
N LEU A 4 48.56 77.77 -12.54
CA LEU A 4 48.39 76.86 -13.67
C LEU A 4 49.72 76.28 -14.17
N SER A 5 50.77 77.09 -14.29
CA SER A 5 52.09 76.59 -14.71
C SER A 5 52.69 75.61 -13.71
N LYS A 6 52.47 75.80 -12.40
CA LYS A 6 52.87 74.83 -11.38
C LYS A 6 52.10 73.53 -11.49
N GLN A 7 50.78 73.59 -11.64
CA GLN A 7 49.94 72.41 -11.82
C GLN A 7 50.29 71.64 -13.10
N ILE A 8 50.60 72.34 -14.20
CA ILE A 8 51.06 71.71 -15.44
C ILE A 8 52.39 70.97 -15.19
N ALA A 9 53.35 71.60 -14.51
CA ALA A 9 54.62 70.96 -14.20
C ALA A 9 54.47 69.74 -13.26
N GLU A 10 53.55 69.78 -12.29
CA GLU A 10 53.22 68.64 -11.42
C GLU A 10 52.64 67.47 -12.23
N LEU A 11 51.68 67.75 -13.11
CA LEU A 11 51.05 66.74 -13.97
C LEU A 11 52.03 66.17 -15.01
N GLU A 12 52.92 67.00 -15.57
CA GLU A 12 53.98 66.55 -16.48
C GLU A 12 54.97 65.61 -15.75
N ALA A 13 55.34 65.94 -14.51
CA ALA A 13 56.21 65.10 -13.69
C ALA A 13 55.53 63.75 -13.33
N GLU A 14 54.26 63.79 -12.95
CA GLU A 14 53.47 62.58 -12.66
C GLU A 14 53.39 61.67 -13.90
N ASN A 15 53.14 62.24 -15.08
CA ASN A 15 52.99 61.49 -16.32
C ASN A 15 54.30 60.86 -16.82
N VAL A 16 55.44 61.49 -16.53
CA VAL A 16 56.78 60.94 -16.84
C VAL A 16 57.24 59.89 -15.80
N SER A 17 56.68 59.95 -14.58
CA SER A 17 57.05 59.04 -13.49
C SER A 17 56.57 57.59 -13.72
N LYS A 18 57.08 56.65 -12.91
CA LYS A 18 56.63 55.26 -12.97
C LYS A 18 55.22 55.16 -12.40
N LYS A 19 54.28 54.64 -13.19
CA LYS A 19 52.91 54.34 -12.74
C LYS A 19 52.89 53.40 -11.54
N ASP A 20 51.89 53.58 -10.69
CA ASP A 20 51.59 52.69 -9.57
C ASP A 20 51.33 51.27 -10.04
N TRP A 21 51.55 50.31 -9.15
CA TRP A 21 51.36 48.89 -9.46
C TRP A 21 49.90 48.56 -9.77
N THR A 22 48.93 49.27 -9.18
CA THR A 22 47.49 49.12 -9.46
C THR A 22 47.11 49.54 -10.87
N LEU A 23 47.86 50.48 -11.47
CA LEU A 23 47.66 50.98 -12.84
C LEU A 23 48.42 50.15 -13.89
N LYS A 24 49.18 49.14 -13.46
CA LYS A 24 49.91 48.23 -14.34
C LYS A 24 49.13 46.92 -14.47
N GLY A 25 49.04 46.41 -15.69
CA GLY A 25 48.55 45.04 -15.92
C GLY A 25 49.60 44.01 -15.48
N GLU A 26 49.14 42.81 -15.14
CA GLU A 26 50.00 41.63 -14.91
C GLU A 26 51.08 41.81 -13.82
N THR A 27 50.79 42.57 -12.76
CA THR A 27 51.76 42.77 -11.68
C THR A 27 51.95 41.52 -10.82
N GLY A 28 53.19 41.06 -10.71
CA GLY A 28 53.57 39.94 -9.85
C GLY A 28 53.73 40.32 -8.37
N ALA A 29 53.84 39.31 -7.49
CA ALA A 29 53.94 39.53 -6.04
C ALA A 29 55.19 40.34 -5.59
N ARG A 30 56.27 40.36 -6.38
CA ARG A 30 57.53 41.08 -6.08
C ARG A 30 57.50 42.56 -6.49
N GLU A 31 56.64 42.93 -7.42
CA GLU A 31 56.59 44.28 -8.00
C GLU A 31 55.75 45.24 -7.16
N ARG A 32 54.93 44.69 -6.26
CA ARG A 32 54.09 45.43 -5.32
C ARG A 32 54.64 45.35 -3.88
N PRO A 33 54.36 46.36 -3.04
CA PRO A 33 54.69 46.30 -1.61
C PRO A 33 54.00 45.13 -0.91
N GLN A 34 54.61 44.63 0.18
CA GLN A 34 54.02 43.57 0.99
C GLN A 34 52.67 44.02 1.58
N ASN A 35 51.70 43.11 1.62
CA ASN A 35 50.34 43.34 2.14
C ASN A 35 49.48 44.41 1.43
N SER A 36 49.96 45.01 0.34
CA SER A 36 49.22 46.04 -0.40
C SER A 36 47.88 45.56 -1.00
N LEU A 37 47.66 44.24 -1.12
CA LEU A 37 46.38 43.67 -1.56
C LEU A 37 45.23 43.93 -0.59
N LEU A 38 45.52 43.99 0.72
CA LEU A 38 44.51 44.15 1.76
C LEU A 38 43.95 45.58 1.79
N GLU A 39 44.68 46.53 1.21
CA GLU A 39 44.32 47.95 1.17
C GLU A 39 43.48 48.31 -0.08
N GLN A 40 43.52 47.47 -1.10
CA GLN A 40 42.88 47.73 -2.39
C GLN A 40 41.60 46.88 -2.53
N ASP A 41 40.50 47.54 -2.87
CA ASP A 41 39.23 46.88 -3.17
C ASP A 41 39.24 46.40 -4.63
N LEU A 42 39.62 45.14 -4.84
CA LEU A 42 39.64 44.49 -6.17
C LEU A 42 38.46 43.53 -6.31
N ASP A 43 37.73 43.66 -7.41
CA ASP A 43 36.67 42.73 -7.78
C ASP A 43 37.26 41.53 -8.54
N PHE A 44 36.92 40.32 -8.10
CA PHE A 44 37.31 39.08 -8.77
C PHE A 44 36.18 38.04 -8.73
N GLU A 45 36.17 37.19 -9.75
CA GLU A 45 35.18 36.14 -9.87
C GLU A 45 35.50 34.94 -8.95
N HIS A 46 34.45 34.40 -8.33
CA HIS A 46 34.53 33.19 -7.53
C HIS A 46 33.96 32.02 -8.32
N VAL A 47 34.73 30.93 -8.44
CA VAL A 47 34.34 29.75 -9.24
C VAL A 47 33.21 28.95 -8.58
N GLN A 48 33.12 28.97 -7.25
CA GLN A 48 32.18 28.14 -6.49
C GLN A 48 31.17 28.97 -5.72
N LYS A 49 29.95 28.43 -5.59
CA LYS A 49 28.95 28.98 -4.68
C LYS A 49 29.40 28.74 -3.25
N ILE A 50 29.40 29.80 -2.45
CA ILE A 50 29.73 29.73 -1.02
C ILE A 50 28.66 28.88 -0.32
N VAL A 51 29.10 28.00 0.57
CA VAL A 51 28.19 27.21 1.41
C VAL A 51 27.42 28.18 2.31
N PRO A 52 26.07 28.16 2.29
CA PRO A 52 25.29 29.09 3.10
C PRO A 52 25.51 28.80 4.58
N ALA A 53 25.76 29.86 5.36
CA ALA A 53 25.87 29.75 6.81
C ALA A 53 24.51 29.39 7.43
N VAL A 54 24.53 28.57 8.49
CA VAL A 54 23.31 28.18 9.22
C VAL A 54 22.90 29.31 10.16
N THR A 55 22.04 30.20 9.67
CA THR A 55 21.45 31.29 10.47
C THR A 55 20.19 30.85 11.19
N GLU A 56 19.82 31.55 12.26
CA GLU A 56 18.61 31.25 13.05
C GLU A 56 17.32 31.41 12.23
N GLU A 57 17.26 32.40 11.33
CA GLU A 57 16.10 32.58 10.45
C GLU A 57 15.88 31.36 9.54
N ARG A 58 16.99 30.76 9.06
CA ARG A 58 16.95 29.58 8.20
C ARG A 58 16.46 28.35 8.98
N THR A 59 16.91 28.18 10.22
CA THR A 59 16.46 27.08 11.07
C THR A 59 14.98 27.23 11.45
N LEU A 60 14.53 28.44 11.81
CA LEU A 60 13.12 28.71 12.09
C LEU A 60 12.21 28.41 10.89
N SER A 61 12.66 28.77 9.68
CA SER A 61 11.94 28.45 8.44
C SER A 61 11.85 26.93 8.20
N LEU A 62 12.94 26.20 8.42
CA LEU A 62 12.97 24.73 8.32
C LEU A 62 12.06 24.08 9.36
N GLU A 63 12.06 24.55 10.60
CA GLU A 63 11.18 24.05 11.65
C GLU A 63 9.71 24.29 11.35
N ALA A 64 9.35 25.46 10.81
CA ALA A 64 7.99 25.75 10.41
C ALA A 64 7.50 24.77 9.32
N LEU A 65 8.38 24.45 8.37
CA LEU A 65 8.10 23.45 7.33
C LEU A 65 7.92 22.04 7.92
N ILE A 66 8.81 21.63 8.82
CA ILE A 66 8.72 20.32 9.49
C ILE A 66 7.43 20.22 10.31
N LYS A 67 7.12 21.24 11.12
CA LYS A 67 5.88 21.31 11.92
C LYS A 67 4.65 21.20 11.01
N LYS A 68 4.63 21.92 9.89
CA LYS A 68 3.55 21.84 8.90
C LYS A 68 3.40 20.42 8.32
N ARG A 69 4.50 19.77 7.93
CA ARG A 69 4.45 18.39 7.39
C ARG A 69 3.96 17.36 8.41
N ILE A 70 4.36 17.51 9.68
CA ILE A 70 3.88 16.65 10.77
C ILE A 70 2.37 16.84 10.98
N ILE A 71 1.90 18.09 11.01
CA ILE A 71 0.47 18.40 11.13
C ILE A 71 -0.33 17.83 9.96
N GLU A 72 0.22 17.92 8.74
CA GLU A 72 -0.39 17.36 7.53
C GLU A 72 -0.20 15.84 7.37
N GLY A 73 0.63 15.20 8.22
CA GLY A 73 0.94 13.77 8.14
C GLY A 73 1.63 13.33 6.84
N GLN A 74 2.33 14.25 6.16
CA GLN A 74 3.00 14.02 4.88
C GLN A 74 4.44 13.59 5.11
N PHE A 75 4.63 12.27 5.20
CA PHE A 75 5.94 11.64 5.36
C PHE A 75 6.34 10.89 4.08
N ASP A 76 7.57 11.11 3.63
CA ASP A 76 8.16 10.47 2.45
C ASP A 76 8.89 9.16 2.80
N ASP A 77 8.45 8.47 3.86
CA ASP A 77 9.06 7.22 4.32
C ASP A 77 8.80 6.06 3.33
N VAL A 78 9.75 5.15 3.22
CA VAL A 78 9.62 3.95 2.38
C VAL A 78 8.60 3.00 2.99
N VAL A 79 7.48 2.81 2.30
CA VAL A 79 6.40 1.91 2.72
C VAL A 79 6.78 0.44 2.51
N ARG A 80 6.51 -0.41 3.50
CA ARG A 80 6.71 -1.86 3.42
C ARG A 80 5.82 -2.46 2.32
N LYS A 81 6.45 -3.00 1.26
CA LYS A 81 5.72 -3.69 0.19
C LYS A 81 5.18 -5.03 0.72
N ARG A 82 3.85 -5.16 0.79
CA ARG A 82 3.21 -6.48 0.95
C ARG A 82 3.18 -7.19 -0.40
N LEU A 83 3.36 -8.51 -0.38
CA LEU A 83 3.04 -9.38 -1.50
C LEU A 83 1.57 -9.11 -1.87
N ILE A 84 1.33 -8.59 -3.07
CA ILE A 84 -0.03 -8.45 -3.57
C ILE A 84 -0.47 -9.87 -3.89
N ASN A 85 -1.40 -10.42 -3.12
CA ASN A 85 -2.12 -11.59 -3.57
C ASN A 85 -2.87 -11.15 -4.83
N HIS A 86 -2.42 -11.62 -6.00
CA HIS A 86 -3.19 -11.47 -7.23
C HIS A 86 -4.55 -12.07 -6.95
N LYS A 87 -5.60 -11.25 -7.00
CA LYS A 87 -6.97 -11.78 -6.88
C LYS A 87 -7.14 -12.77 -8.01
N ALA A 88 -7.69 -13.95 -7.71
CA ALA A 88 -8.06 -14.91 -8.74
C ALA A 88 -8.93 -14.18 -9.78
N PHE A 89 -8.54 -14.29 -11.05
CA PHE A 89 -9.35 -13.78 -12.13
C PHE A 89 -10.59 -14.65 -12.23
N LEU A 90 -11.75 -14.06 -11.96
CA LEU A 90 -13.05 -14.71 -12.02
C LEU A 90 -13.80 -14.11 -13.21
N PRO A 91 -13.90 -14.82 -14.35
CA PRO A 91 -14.68 -14.42 -15.50
C PRO A 91 -16.14 -14.11 -15.15
N SER A 92 -16.74 -14.84 -14.21
CA SER A 92 -18.08 -14.59 -13.66
C SER A 92 -18.32 -13.16 -13.16
N ARG A 93 -17.26 -12.43 -12.76
CA ARG A 93 -17.38 -11.04 -12.33
C ARG A 93 -17.73 -10.08 -13.47
N PHE A 94 -17.49 -10.49 -14.72
CA PHE A 94 -17.91 -9.78 -15.92
C PHE A 94 -19.25 -10.36 -16.38
N LEU A 95 -20.33 -9.63 -16.12
CA LEU A 95 -21.66 -10.04 -16.53
C LEU A 95 -21.80 -9.87 -18.06
N GLU A 96 -21.51 -10.93 -18.80
CA GLU A 96 -21.74 -11.05 -20.23
C GLU A 96 -22.94 -11.95 -20.50
N LEU A 97 -24.09 -11.34 -20.80
CA LEU A 97 -25.27 -12.07 -21.26
C LEU A 97 -24.98 -12.71 -22.62
N GLN A 98 -25.32 -14.00 -22.76
CA GLN A 98 -25.20 -14.71 -24.03
C GLN A 98 -26.51 -14.53 -24.82
N ASP A 99 -26.44 -14.01 -26.05
CA ASP A 99 -27.60 -13.80 -26.93
C ASP A 99 -28.05 -15.09 -27.66
N THR A 100 -27.38 -16.21 -27.41
CA THR A 100 -27.74 -17.52 -27.96
C THR A 100 -28.82 -18.21 -27.13
N LYS A 101 -29.70 -18.98 -27.77
CA LYS A 101 -30.71 -19.80 -27.08
C LYS A 101 -30.05 -20.75 -26.07
N SER A 102 -30.66 -20.93 -24.91
CA SER A 102 -30.18 -21.85 -23.89
C SER A 102 -30.26 -23.30 -24.41
N SER A 103 -29.21 -24.08 -24.19
CA SER A 103 -29.17 -25.51 -24.52
C SER A 103 -29.87 -26.38 -23.48
N ARG A 104 -30.08 -25.86 -22.26
CA ARG A 104 -30.76 -26.55 -21.15
C ARG A 104 -32.22 -26.14 -21.06
N SER A 105 -33.06 -27.07 -20.60
CA SER A 105 -34.47 -26.80 -20.32
C SER A 105 -34.62 -26.04 -19.00
N LEU A 106 -35.78 -25.41 -18.78
CA LEU A 106 -36.06 -24.73 -17.50
C LEU A 106 -36.01 -25.72 -16.33
N THR A 107 -36.55 -26.94 -16.51
CA THR A 107 -36.54 -27.98 -15.47
C THR A 107 -35.12 -28.30 -15.01
N ASP A 108 -34.19 -28.48 -15.95
CA ASP A 108 -32.79 -28.80 -15.64
C ASP A 108 -32.09 -27.66 -14.88
N LEU A 109 -32.36 -26.41 -15.26
CA LEU A 109 -31.79 -25.24 -14.55
C LEU A 109 -32.31 -25.13 -13.11
N TYR A 110 -33.59 -25.43 -12.88
CA TYR A 110 -34.15 -25.45 -11.54
C TYR A 110 -33.59 -26.60 -10.72
N GLU A 111 -33.44 -27.79 -11.30
CA GLU A 111 -32.81 -28.95 -10.64
C GLU A 111 -31.36 -28.63 -10.23
N ASP A 112 -30.54 -28.12 -11.15
CA ASP A 112 -29.14 -27.73 -10.90
C ASP A 112 -29.05 -26.69 -9.77
N SER A 113 -29.92 -25.69 -9.79
CA SER A 113 -29.96 -24.64 -8.75
C SER A 113 -30.36 -25.19 -7.38
N PHE A 114 -31.25 -26.18 -7.35
CA PHE A 114 -31.71 -26.82 -6.12
C PHE A 114 -30.62 -27.74 -5.55
N GLN A 115 -29.96 -28.54 -6.38
CA GLN A 115 -28.82 -29.36 -5.96
C GLN A 115 -27.67 -28.49 -5.43
N SER A 116 -27.37 -27.39 -6.12
CA SER A 116 -26.34 -26.42 -5.69
C SER A 116 -26.68 -25.76 -4.35
N SER A 117 -27.93 -25.36 -4.14
CA SER A 117 -28.36 -24.78 -2.85
C SER A 117 -28.34 -25.80 -1.72
N LYS A 118 -28.75 -27.05 -1.99
CA LYS A 118 -28.67 -28.16 -1.02
C LYS A 118 -27.23 -28.47 -0.61
N GLN A 119 -26.30 -28.49 -1.56
CA GLN A 119 -24.87 -28.69 -1.27
C GLN A 119 -24.30 -27.53 -0.45
N LYS A 120 -24.69 -26.28 -0.74
CA LYS A 120 -24.33 -25.10 0.08
C LYS A 120 -24.84 -25.20 1.51
N HIS A 121 -26.05 -25.73 1.72
CA HIS A 121 -26.59 -25.92 3.07
C HIS A 121 -25.92 -27.06 3.86
N GLN A 122 -25.40 -28.09 3.19
CA GLN A 122 -24.71 -29.21 3.84
C GLN A 122 -23.27 -28.88 4.23
N GLN A 123 -22.60 -28.03 3.45
CA GLN A 123 -21.28 -27.49 3.78
C GLN A 123 -21.47 -26.21 4.61
N GLY A 124 -21.61 -26.34 5.93
CA GLY A 124 -22.04 -25.25 6.82
C GLY A 124 -21.34 -23.89 6.66
N GLU A 125 -22.02 -22.83 7.11
CA GLU A 125 -21.74 -21.38 6.97
C GLU A 125 -20.34 -20.86 7.41
N GLY A 126 -19.41 -21.74 7.81
CA GLY A 126 -18.07 -21.38 8.30
C GLY A 126 -16.96 -21.36 7.26
N GLY A 127 -17.22 -21.78 6.02
CA GLY A 127 -16.25 -21.75 4.93
C GLY A 127 -16.59 -20.65 3.94
N VAL A 128 -15.89 -19.52 3.97
CA VAL A 128 -15.83 -18.60 2.81
C VAL A 128 -14.97 -19.24 1.74
N THR A 129 -15.38 -20.40 1.23
CA THR A 129 -14.94 -20.91 -0.05
C THR A 129 -15.83 -20.23 -1.08
N LEU A 130 -15.19 -19.54 -2.02
CA LEU A 130 -15.74 -18.88 -3.21
C LEU A 130 -16.55 -19.87 -4.07
N SER A 131 -17.66 -20.37 -3.55
CA SER A 131 -18.66 -21.17 -4.25
C SER A 131 -19.88 -20.29 -4.50
N GLU A 132 -19.63 -19.12 -5.08
CA GLU A 132 -20.60 -18.57 -6.03
C GLU A 132 -20.86 -19.68 -7.05
N SER A 133 -22.12 -19.89 -7.45
CA SER A 133 -22.48 -20.91 -8.45
C SER A 133 -21.42 -20.91 -9.55
N ILE A 134 -20.64 -21.98 -9.66
CA ILE A 134 -19.46 -21.95 -10.52
C ILE A 134 -20.00 -21.81 -11.94
N ASP A 135 -19.80 -20.65 -12.53
CA ASP A 135 -20.19 -20.45 -13.91
C ASP A 135 -19.42 -21.47 -14.76
N PRO A 136 -20.04 -22.05 -15.80
CA PRO A 136 -19.37 -23.03 -16.65
C PRO A 136 -18.11 -22.44 -17.33
N LYS A 137 -18.00 -21.11 -17.41
CA LYS A 137 -16.79 -20.40 -17.85
C LYS A 137 -15.64 -20.52 -16.82
N ASP A 138 -15.95 -20.34 -15.53
CA ASP A 138 -14.97 -20.42 -14.44
C ASP A 138 -14.48 -21.87 -14.24
N GLU A 139 -15.36 -22.86 -14.46
CA GLU A 139 -15.02 -24.28 -14.47
C GLU A 139 -14.07 -24.68 -15.62
N LYS A 140 -14.26 -24.11 -16.81
CA LYS A 140 -13.34 -24.35 -17.93
C LYS A 140 -11.98 -23.70 -17.66
N LEU A 141 -11.99 -22.47 -17.17
CA LEU A 141 -10.77 -21.73 -16.85
C LEU A 141 -9.99 -22.44 -15.74
N SER A 142 -10.65 -22.97 -14.70
CA SER A 142 -9.96 -23.72 -13.65
C SER A 142 -9.29 -24.98 -14.18
N LYS A 143 -9.91 -25.70 -15.12
CA LYS A 143 -9.30 -26.85 -15.82
C LYS A 143 -8.08 -26.43 -16.65
N GLU A 144 -8.18 -25.34 -17.40
CA GLU A 144 -7.04 -24.79 -18.16
C GLU A 144 -5.89 -24.38 -17.23
N HIS A 145 -6.20 -23.79 -16.07
CA HIS A 145 -5.19 -23.48 -15.05
C HIS A 145 -4.51 -24.72 -14.48
N LEU A 146 -5.25 -25.81 -14.27
CA LEU A 146 -4.69 -27.09 -13.83
C LEU A 146 -3.76 -27.68 -14.89
N GLU A 147 -4.19 -27.70 -16.15
CA GLU A 147 -3.36 -28.18 -17.28
C GLU A 147 -2.06 -27.36 -17.41
N ILE A 148 -2.15 -26.04 -17.34
CA ILE A 148 -0.96 -25.17 -17.37
C ILE A 148 -0.05 -25.46 -16.17
N THR A 149 -0.61 -25.68 -14.97
CA THR A 149 0.21 -25.98 -13.80
C THR A 149 0.97 -27.30 -13.94
N GLU A 150 0.34 -28.34 -14.50
CA GLU A 150 0.99 -29.63 -14.77
C GLU A 150 2.12 -29.46 -15.81
N LEU A 151 1.85 -28.80 -16.93
CA LEU A 151 2.85 -28.55 -17.97
C LEU A 151 4.05 -27.74 -17.47
N VAL A 152 3.79 -26.75 -16.60
CA VAL A 152 4.83 -25.92 -15.99
C VAL A 152 5.66 -26.71 -14.98
N GLU A 153 5.04 -27.60 -14.21
CA GLU A 153 5.74 -28.48 -13.28
C GLU A 153 6.64 -29.48 -14.02
N ASP A 154 6.14 -30.08 -15.11
CA ASP A 154 6.92 -30.96 -15.98
C ASP A 154 8.09 -30.25 -16.65
N LEU A 155 7.85 -29.04 -17.16
CA LEU A 155 8.89 -28.23 -17.80
C LEU A 155 9.97 -27.85 -16.80
N PHE A 156 9.61 -27.37 -15.60
CA PHE A 156 10.60 -27.05 -14.58
C PHE A 156 11.33 -28.29 -14.07
N GLY A 157 10.66 -29.45 -13.93
CA GLY A 157 11.33 -30.70 -13.61
C GLY A 157 12.43 -31.06 -14.63
N LYS A 158 12.17 -30.85 -15.92
CA LYS A 158 13.16 -31.07 -16.99
C LYS A 158 14.30 -30.04 -16.98
N LEU A 159 13.99 -28.76 -16.77
CA LEU A 159 15.00 -27.70 -16.70
C LEU A 159 15.88 -27.80 -15.45
N ASP A 160 15.30 -28.17 -14.31
CA ASP A 160 16.00 -28.39 -13.05
C ASP A 160 16.96 -29.58 -13.19
N ALA A 161 16.54 -30.66 -13.86
CA ALA A 161 17.42 -31.78 -14.20
C ALA A 161 18.54 -31.40 -15.17
N LEU A 162 18.24 -30.62 -16.22
CA LEU A 162 19.22 -30.15 -17.21
C LEU A 162 20.28 -29.24 -16.58
N SER A 163 19.90 -28.43 -15.58
CA SER A 163 20.79 -27.53 -14.86
C SER A 163 21.55 -28.19 -13.70
N ASN A 164 21.56 -29.52 -13.61
CA ASN A 164 22.19 -30.29 -12.52
C ASN A 164 21.69 -29.84 -11.13
N ALA A 165 20.40 -29.50 -11.03
CA ALA A 165 19.75 -28.98 -9.83
C ALA A 165 20.34 -27.66 -9.29
N HIS A 166 21.05 -26.87 -10.11
CA HIS A 166 21.50 -25.52 -9.76
C HIS A 166 20.48 -24.46 -10.17
N PHE A 167 19.33 -24.44 -9.49
CA PHE A 167 18.25 -23.48 -9.75
C PHE A 167 17.84 -22.73 -8.48
N THR A 168 17.16 -21.60 -8.65
CA THR A 168 16.56 -20.87 -7.54
C THR A 168 15.25 -21.56 -7.14
N PRO A 169 15.08 -22.00 -5.87
CA PRO A 169 13.90 -22.74 -5.45
C PRO A 169 12.62 -21.91 -5.66
N LYS A 170 11.51 -22.60 -5.93
CA LYS A 170 10.19 -21.98 -6.14
C LYS A 170 9.79 -21.18 -4.88
N VAL A 171 9.14 -20.02 -5.09
CA VAL A 171 8.65 -19.18 -3.99
C VAL A 171 7.68 -19.99 -3.11
N PRO A 172 7.84 -19.98 -1.77
CA PRO A 172 6.99 -20.76 -0.87
C PRO A 172 5.53 -20.32 -0.99
N LYS A 173 4.68 -21.24 -1.45
CA LYS A 173 3.23 -21.06 -1.47
C LYS A 173 2.65 -21.57 -0.15
N PRO A 174 1.74 -20.83 0.51
CA PRO A 174 1.08 -21.32 1.71
C PRO A 174 0.19 -22.53 1.35
N THR A 175 0.58 -23.71 1.80
CA THR A 175 -0.21 -24.95 1.65
C THR A 175 -0.87 -25.29 2.98
N ILE A 176 -2.20 -25.37 3.00
CA ILE A 176 -2.94 -25.83 4.18
C ILE A 176 -2.97 -27.35 4.13
N LYS A 177 -2.44 -28.01 5.17
CA LYS A 177 -2.50 -29.45 5.35
C LYS A 177 -3.41 -29.73 6.54
N THR A 178 -4.48 -30.51 6.33
CA THR A 178 -5.35 -30.98 7.40
C THR A 178 -4.76 -32.27 7.97
N VAL A 179 -4.32 -32.23 9.23
CA VAL A 179 -3.80 -33.41 9.94
C VAL A 179 -4.90 -33.95 10.85
N SER A 180 -5.17 -35.25 10.77
CA SER A 180 -6.11 -35.95 11.64
C SER A 180 -5.42 -36.48 12.90
N ASP A 181 -6.15 -36.60 14.01
CA ASP A 181 -5.66 -37.21 15.25
C ASP A 181 -5.50 -38.73 15.08
N LEU A 182 -4.32 -39.12 14.62
CA LEU A 182 -3.90 -40.52 14.46
C LEU A 182 -2.69 -40.79 15.35
N PRO A 183 -2.48 -42.04 15.79
CA PRO A 183 -1.24 -42.42 16.44
C PRO A 183 -0.08 -42.33 15.44
N SER A 184 1.10 -41.91 15.91
CA SER A 184 2.30 -41.71 15.10
C SER A 184 2.68 -42.96 14.30
N ILE A 185 2.44 -44.14 14.86
CA ILE A 185 2.68 -45.43 14.21
C ILE A 185 1.95 -45.60 12.87
N SER A 186 0.78 -44.97 12.69
CA SER A 186 0.04 -45.05 11.42
C SER A 186 0.68 -44.23 10.29
N LEU A 187 1.58 -43.29 10.62
CA LEU A 187 2.38 -42.53 9.65
C LEU A 187 3.76 -43.14 9.41
N GLU A 188 4.23 -44.01 10.30
CA GLU A 188 5.53 -44.68 10.16
C GLU A 188 5.51 -45.67 8.99
N SER A 189 6.70 -45.98 8.46
CA SER A 189 6.86 -47.02 7.45
C SER A 189 6.41 -48.38 7.98
N SER A 190 5.95 -49.28 7.11
CA SER A 190 5.54 -50.66 7.45
C SER A 190 6.68 -51.58 7.93
N LEU A 191 7.84 -51.00 8.30
CA LEU A 191 8.94 -51.72 8.90
C LEU A 191 8.58 -52.14 10.34
N PRO A 192 9.03 -53.32 10.80
CA PRO A 192 8.64 -53.88 12.09
C PRO A 192 9.20 -53.11 13.32
N THR A 193 10.04 -52.10 13.12
CA THR A 193 10.61 -51.28 14.20
C THR A 193 9.81 -49.99 14.35
N GLY A 194 8.69 -50.06 15.07
CA GLY A 194 7.90 -48.87 15.42
C GLY A 194 8.52 -48.14 16.61
N THR A 195 8.68 -46.82 16.52
CA THR A 195 9.45 -46.06 17.52
C THR A 195 8.61 -45.27 18.52
N GLY A 196 7.30 -45.09 18.29
CA GLY A 196 6.43 -44.40 19.24
C GLY A 196 4.92 -44.64 19.07
N THR A 197 4.20 -44.58 20.19
CA THR A 197 2.72 -44.72 20.27
C THR A 197 2.00 -43.39 20.55
N THR A 198 2.69 -42.25 20.40
CA THR A 198 2.14 -40.93 20.71
C THR A 198 1.19 -40.45 19.61
N THR A 199 0.20 -39.63 19.94
CA THR A 199 -0.65 -38.96 18.95
C THR A 199 0.13 -37.86 18.22
N ILE A 200 -0.21 -37.62 16.96
CA ILE A 200 0.44 -36.57 16.14
C ILE A 200 0.01 -35.17 16.61
N LEU A 201 -1.24 -35.05 17.09
CA LEU A 201 -1.83 -33.78 17.48
C LEU A 201 -1.37 -33.39 18.89
N ALA A 202 -1.00 -32.12 19.06
CA ALA A 202 -0.60 -31.61 20.36
C ALA A 202 -1.82 -31.46 21.29
N PRO A 203 -1.66 -31.57 22.63
CA PRO A 203 -2.76 -31.32 23.57
C PRO A 203 -3.42 -29.94 23.40
N GLU A 204 -2.66 -28.91 23.01
CA GLU A 204 -3.20 -27.57 22.73
C GLU A 204 -4.04 -27.53 21.45
N GLU A 205 -3.78 -28.39 20.48
CA GLU A 205 -4.55 -28.50 19.24
C GLU A 205 -5.82 -29.33 19.44
N ILE A 206 -5.79 -30.33 20.32
CA ILE A 206 -6.97 -31.08 20.79
C ILE A 206 -7.87 -30.17 21.63
N TYR A 207 -7.26 -29.41 22.54
CA TYR A 207 -7.96 -28.52 23.44
C TYR A 207 -7.15 -27.26 23.71
N SER A 208 -7.51 -26.18 23.01
CA SER A 208 -7.05 -24.83 23.33
C SER A 208 -8.13 -24.06 24.08
N LEU A 209 -7.77 -23.46 25.20
CA LEU A 209 -8.60 -22.42 25.81
C LEU A 209 -8.45 -21.14 25.01
N LYS A 210 -9.56 -20.59 24.49
CA LYS A 210 -9.54 -19.33 23.71
C LYS A 210 -9.05 -18.15 24.55
N SER A 211 -9.23 -18.26 25.87
CA SER A 211 -8.72 -17.32 26.86
C SER A 211 -8.47 -18.04 28.17
N SER A 212 -7.30 -17.85 28.78
CA SER A 212 -7.00 -18.34 30.14
C SER A 212 -7.96 -17.81 31.22
N LYS A 213 -8.78 -16.81 30.88
CA LYS A 213 -9.83 -16.26 31.74
C LYS A 213 -11.12 -17.08 31.76
N GLU A 214 -11.35 -17.93 30.75
CA GLU A 214 -12.55 -18.77 30.66
C GLU A 214 -12.52 -19.94 31.66
N ILE A 215 -11.35 -20.26 32.23
CA ILE A 215 -11.18 -21.43 33.09
C ILE A 215 -11.77 -21.21 34.50
N TYR A 216 -11.78 -19.98 35.03
CA TYR A 216 -12.08 -19.79 36.48
C TYR A 216 -12.56 -18.39 36.91
N ARG A 217 -13.10 -17.54 36.02
CA ARG A 217 -13.51 -16.18 36.44
C ARG A 217 -14.83 -15.75 35.84
N ASP A 218 -15.89 -15.88 36.63
CA ASP A 218 -17.12 -15.15 36.38
C ASP A 218 -16.85 -13.65 36.60
N TYR A 219 -17.35 -12.85 35.66
CA TYR A 219 -17.12 -11.40 35.67
C TYR A 219 -17.69 -10.75 36.94
N GLU A 220 -18.69 -11.36 37.56
CA GLU A 220 -19.38 -10.85 38.76
C GLU A 220 -18.47 -10.84 39.98
N ASP A 221 -17.69 -11.91 40.18
CA ASP A 221 -16.75 -12.11 41.31
C ASP A 221 -15.52 -11.20 41.27
N LEU A 222 -15.36 -10.46 40.17
CA LEU A 222 -14.20 -9.60 39.96
C LEU A 222 -14.38 -8.26 40.69
N GLY A 223 -13.41 -7.90 41.54
CA GLY A 223 -13.38 -6.60 42.21
C GLY A 223 -13.30 -5.42 41.22
N HIS A 224 -13.74 -4.23 41.64
CA HIS A 224 -13.79 -3.04 40.77
C HIS A 224 -12.45 -2.71 40.10
N ALA A 225 -11.34 -2.81 40.85
CA ALA A 225 -9.99 -2.56 40.32
C ALA A 225 -9.58 -3.56 39.23
N GLN A 226 -9.94 -4.84 39.39
CA GLN A 226 -9.64 -5.89 38.41
C GLN A 226 -10.50 -5.73 37.14
N LYS A 227 -11.79 -5.37 37.28
CA LYS A 227 -12.67 -5.02 36.15
C LYS A 227 -12.10 -3.85 35.34
N GLN A 228 -11.61 -2.82 36.03
CA GLN A 228 -11.00 -1.66 35.38
C GLN A 228 -9.70 -2.05 34.64
N ALA A 229 -8.83 -2.84 35.26
CA ALA A 229 -7.60 -3.33 34.63
C ALA A 229 -7.90 -4.18 33.39
N GLU A 230 -8.90 -5.06 33.45
CA GLU A 230 -9.32 -5.85 32.29
C GLU A 230 -9.84 -4.98 31.14
N ARG A 231 -10.68 -3.99 31.45
CA ARG A 231 -11.20 -3.06 30.43
C ARG A 231 -10.07 -2.27 29.78
N GLN A 232 -9.07 -1.84 30.57
CA GLN A 232 -7.89 -1.17 30.04
C GLN A 232 -7.06 -2.10 29.15
N ALA A 233 -6.86 -3.36 29.54
CA ALA A 233 -6.15 -4.35 28.72
C ALA A 233 -6.87 -4.63 27.39
N LYS A 234 -8.20 -4.82 27.42
CA LYS A 234 -9.03 -4.99 26.20
C LYS A 234 -8.95 -3.76 25.30
N LYS A 235 -9.01 -2.55 25.87
CA LYS A 235 -8.88 -1.29 25.12
C LYS A 235 -7.48 -1.13 24.50
N ARG A 236 -6.42 -1.53 25.20
CA ARG A 236 -5.04 -1.52 24.69
C ARG A 236 -4.88 -2.50 23.52
N LYS A 237 -5.38 -3.73 23.66
CA LYS A 237 -5.34 -4.74 22.59
C LYS A 237 -6.09 -4.24 21.34
N ARG A 238 -7.34 -3.76 21.52
CA ARG A 238 -8.14 -3.21 20.42
C ARG A 238 -7.44 -2.04 19.72
N ARG A 239 -6.83 -1.10 20.46
CA ARG A 239 -6.07 0.00 19.87
C ARG A 239 -4.84 -0.47 19.09
N ALA A 240 -4.17 -1.53 19.55
CA ALA A 240 -3.03 -2.10 18.83
C ALA A 240 -3.50 -2.76 17.52
N ASP A 241 -4.63 -3.48 17.56
CA ASP A 241 -5.22 -4.11 16.37
C ASP A 241 -5.74 -3.06 15.37
N GLU A 242 -6.42 -2.01 15.84
CA GLU A 242 -6.89 -0.89 15.01
C GLU A 242 -5.71 -0.18 14.32
N LYS A 243 -4.60 0.08 15.05
CA LYS A 243 -3.38 0.64 14.45
C LYS A 243 -2.79 -0.26 13.36
N ARG A 244 -2.73 -1.58 13.59
CA ARG A 244 -2.24 -2.55 12.59
C ARG A 244 -3.13 -2.55 11.34
N VAL A 245 -4.44 -2.45 11.52
CA VAL A 245 -5.40 -2.42 10.40
C VAL A 245 -5.32 -1.10 9.64
N GLU A 246 -5.21 0.03 10.34
CA GLU A 246 -5.08 1.35 9.74
C GLU A 246 -3.78 1.48 8.94
N GLU A 247 -2.66 1.05 9.48
CA GLU A 247 -1.39 0.90 8.75
C GLU A 247 -1.60 0.01 7.51
N ALA A 248 -2.37 -1.08 7.67
CA ALA A 248 -2.64 -1.98 6.56
C ALA A 248 -3.50 -1.39 5.43
N LEU A 249 -4.47 -0.53 5.75
CA LEU A 249 -5.37 0.11 4.80
C LEU A 249 -4.79 1.39 4.20
N GLY A 250 -4.01 2.15 4.97
CA GLY A 250 -3.31 3.35 4.52
C GLY A 250 -2.39 3.08 3.33
N ASP A 251 -1.65 1.97 3.38
CA ASP A 251 -0.79 1.51 2.27
C ASP A 251 -1.59 1.24 0.99
N ARG A 252 -2.80 0.67 1.10
CA ARG A 252 -3.66 0.36 -0.05
C ARG A 252 -4.25 1.63 -0.69
N LYS A 253 -4.62 2.61 0.12
CA LYS A 253 -5.17 3.90 -0.37
C LYS A 253 -4.11 4.73 -1.07
N ARG A 254 -2.90 4.83 -0.47
CA ARG A 254 -1.75 5.51 -1.06
C ARG A 254 -1.28 4.86 -2.37
N LYS A 255 -1.33 3.51 -2.45
CA LYS A 255 -1.01 2.78 -3.68
C LYS A 255 -2.01 3.07 -4.80
N ARG A 256 -3.32 3.00 -4.51
CA ARG A 256 -4.38 3.36 -5.47
C ARG A 256 -4.26 4.79 -5.98
N GLU A 257 -3.88 5.73 -5.13
CA GLU A 257 -3.71 7.13 -5.53
C GLU A 257 -2.46 7.35 -6.42
N LYS A 258 -1.38 6.59 -6.18
CA LYS A 258 -0.19 6.57 -7.07
C LYS A 258 -0.48 5.90 -8.42
N ASP A 259 -1.25 4.81 -8.43
CA ASP A 259 -1.66 4.14 -9.67
C ASP A 259 -2.57 5.04 -10.53
N PHE A 260 -3.38 5.92 -9.90
CA PHE A 260 -4.18 6.94 -10.59
C PHE A 260 -3.35 8.11 -11.14
N LYS A 261 -2.17 8.40 -10.59
CA LYS A 261 -1.30 9.51 -11.04
C LYS A 261 -0.24 9.08 -12.06
N ASN A 262 0.11 7.80 -12.11
CA ASN A 262 1.16 7.26 -12.98
C ASN A 262 0.60 6.54 -14.24
N GLY A 263 -0.71 6.60 -14.48
CA GLY A 263 -1.33 6.16 -15.74
C GLY A 263 -1.21 7.24 -16.81
N ASP A 264 -0.44 6.94 -17.84
CA ASP A 264 -0.07 7.81 -18.95
C ASP A 264 -1.24 8.18 -19.88
N GLY A 265 -1.23 9.44 -20.34
CA GLY A 265 -1.69 9.86 -21.67
C GLY A 265 -3.11 9.55 -22.15
N GLY A 266 -4.14 10.12 -21.52
CA GLY A 266 -5.49 10.14 -22.10
C GLY A 266 -6.31 11.34 -21.65
N THR A 267 -6.16 12.47 -22.33
CA THR A 267 -7.00 13.67 -22.09
C THR A 267 -8.48 13.31 -22.25
N PRO A 268 -9.37 13.51 -21.25
CA PRO A 268 -10.77 13.60 -21.54
C PRO A 268 -11.03 15.02 -22.07
N LYS A 269 -11.42 15.10 -23.34
CA LYS A 269 -12.03 16.30 -23.94
C LYS A 269 -13.04 16.88 -22.94
N LYS A 270 -12.86 18.16 -22.56
CA LYS A 270 -13.90 18.99 -21.95
C LYS A 270 -15.05 19.13 -22.95
N GLY A 271 -15.99 18.17 -22.92
CA GLY A 271 -17.34 18.36 -23.42
C GLY A 271 -18.10 19.23 -22.43
N LYS A 272 -18.51 20.42 -22.86
CA LYS A 272 -19.51 21.21 -22.14
C LYS A 272 -20.83 20.45 -22.21
N GLU A 273 -21.20 19.74 -21.15
CA GLU A 273 -22.57 19.27 -20.97
C GLU A 273 -23.03 19.54 -19.54
N SER A 274 -23.94 20.50 -19.45
CA SER A 274 -24.98 20.71 -18.43
C SER A 274 -24.63 20.35 -16.97
N GLN A 275 -24.35 21.40 -16.18
CA GLN A 275 -24.72 21.44 -14.77
C GLN A 275 -26.25 21.32 -14.65
N SER A 276 -26.79 20.10 -14.62
CA SER A 276 -28.12 19.86 -14.05
C SER A 276 -28.21 18.42 -13.52
N LYS A 277 -28.78 18.29 -12.32
CA LYS A 277 -29.13 17.05 -11.60
C LYS A 277 -27.97 16.29 -10.93
N ARG A 278 -27.50 16.81 -9.80
CA ARG A 278 -27.35 15.99 -8.60
C ARG A 278 -28.62 16.15 -7.77
N ARG A 279 -29.67 15.40 -8.13
CA ARG A 279 -30.81 15.21 -7.21
C ARG A 279 -30.34 14.30 -6.10
N SER A 280 -30.67 14.65 -4.87
CA SER A 280 -30.23 13.86 -3.73
C SER A 280 -30.99 12.53 -3.73
N VAL A 281 -30.31 11.41 -3.46
CA VAL A 281 -30.92 10.07 -3.37
C VAL A 281 -32.11 10.03 -2.39
N LYS A 282 -32.18 10.99 -1.45
CA LYS A 282 -33.32 11.18 -0.55
C LYS A 282 -34.57 11.72 -1.27
N GLU A 283 -34.41 12.64 -2.22
CA GLU A 283 -35.53 13.20 -2.98
C GLU A 283 -36.14 12.19 -3.94
N ASP A 284 -35.31 11.36 -4.57
CA ASP A 284 -35.79 10.31 -5.48
C ASP A 284 -36.52 9.21 -4.69
N LYS A 285 -36.02 8.84 -3.48
CA LYS A 285 -36.71 7.93 -2.56
C LYS A 285 -38.05 8.50 -2.07
N LEU A 286 -38.14 9.80 -1.81
CA LEU A 286 -39.39 10.45 -1.38
C LEU A 286 -40.41 10.57 -2.52
N LYS A 287 -39.94 10.74 -3.76
CA LYS A 287 -40.81 10.72 -4.95
C LYS A 287 -41.37 9.32 -5.23
N SER A 288 -40.54 8.28 -5.17
CA SER A 288 -41.01 6.89 -5.31
C SER A 288 -41.99 6.50 -4.21
N LEU A 289 -41.83 7.03 -2.99
CA LEU A 289 -42.76 6.78 -1.88
C LEU A 289 -44.12 7.47 -2.11
N LYS A 290 -44.14 8.68 -2.65
CA LYS A 290 -45.36 9.40 -3.04
C LYS A 290 -46.10 8.76 -4.23
N GLU A 291 -45.38 8.20 -5.19
CA GLU A 291 -45.99 7.46 -6.31
C GLU A 291 -46.65 6.16 -5.83
N LEU A 292 -46.09 5.51 -4.80
CA LEU A 292 -46.64 4.28 -4.22
C LEU A 292 -47.84 4.52 -3.28
N GLU A 293 -47.96 5.70 -2.66
CA GLU A 293 -49.12 6.09 -1.83
C GLU A 293 -50.42 6.24 -2.64
N GLY A 294 -50.36 6.38 -3.97
CA GLY A 294 -51.53 6.53 -4.85
C GLY A 294 -52.14 5.23 -5.36
N VAL A 295 -51.50 4.07 -5.14
CA VAL A 295 -51.95 2.77 -5.65
C VAL A 295 -52.81 2.09 -4.58
N LYS A 296 -54.12 1.93 -4.86
CA LYS A 296 -55.05 1.19 -3.98
C LYS A 296 -54.54 -0.24 -3.79
N GLY A 297 -54.09 -0.57 -2.57
CA GLY A 297 -53.67 -1.93 -2.18
C GLY A 297 -52.36 -2.01 -1.38
N VAL A 298 -51.63 -0.92 -1.19
CA VAL A 298 -50.34 -0.92 -0.46
C VAL A 298 -50.50 -0.27 0.92
N GLN A 299 -50.31 -1.02 2.01
CA GLN A 299 -50.21 -0.48 3.38
C GLN A 299 -48.74 -0.44 3.83
N ILE A 300 -48.28 0.75 4.23
CA ILE A 300 -46.91 0.97 4.74
C ILE A 300 -46.92 0.87 6.26
N LEU A 301 -46.34 -0.19 6.83
CA LEU A 301 -46.14 -0.32 8.27
C LEU A 301 -44.98 0.56 8.74
N LYS A 302 -45.29 1.68 9.40
CA LYS A 302 -44.30 2.48 10.13
C LYS A 302 -44.04 1.85 11.49
N THR A 303 -42.93 1.14 11.61
CA THR A 303 -42.37 0.77 12.93
C THR A 303 -41.80 2.04 13.57
N LYS A 304 -42.28 2.37 14.78
CA LYS A 304 -41.75 3.47 15.60
C LYS A 304 -40.31 3.21 16.03
#